data_AF-A0A533TJI1-F1
#
_entry.id   AF-A0A533TJI1-F1
#
_cell.length_a   1.000
_cell.length_b   1.000
_cell.length_c   1.000
_cell.angle_alpha   90.00
_cell.angle_beta   90.00
_cell.angle_gamma   90.00
#
_symmetry.space_group_name_H-M   'P 1'
#
loop_
_entity.id
_entity.type
_entity.pdbx_description
1 polymer ?
#
loop_
_entity_poly.entity_id
_entity_poly.type
_entity_poly.pdbx_seq_one_letter_code
_entity_poly.pdbx_strand_id
1 'polypeptide(L)' 'MIKSGAISMITGILLSMAFIGIALYVLFFSDRLPQVSKDDLRLYALLTGAYGIWRFIRVFMVRKEAEKNV' A
#
# COMPACT_ATOMS: atom_id res chain seq x y z
N MET A 1 14.23 7.47 23.29
CA MET A 1 12.92 6.79 23.35
C MET A 1 12.16 7.12 22.07
N ILE A 2 12.18 6.23 21.07
CA ILE A 2 11.43 6.47 19.82
C ILE A 2 9.94 6.44 20.21
N LYS A 3 9.23 7.56 20.02
CA LYS A 3 7.79 7.63 20.31
C LYS A 3 7.09 6.52 19.52
N SER A 4 6.34 5.65 20.19
CA SER A 4 5.64 4.50 19.58
C SER A 4 4.86 4.87 18.30
N GLY A 5 4.30 6.09 18.24
CA GLY A 5 3.63 6.63 17.05
C GLY A 5 4.52 6.80 15.81
N ALA A 6 5.82 7.09 15.96
CA ALA A 6 6.74 7.22 14.83
C ALA A 6 7.03 5.86 14.17
N ILE A 7 7.16 4.80 14.96
CA ILE A 7 7.37 3.42 14.46
C ILE A 7 6.12 2.96 13.71
N SER A 8 4.92 3.20 14.28
CA SER A 8 3.66 2.87 13.61
C SER A 8 3.47 3.62 12.28
N MET A 9 3.95 4.86 12.20
CA MET A 9 3.87 5.66 10.98
C MET A 9 4.81 5.14 9.90
N ILE A 10 6.09 4.91 10.23
CA ILE A 10 7.09 4.41 9.29
C ILE A 10 6.69 3.04 8.75
N THR A 11 6.28 2.11 9.63
CA THR A 11 5.79 0.80 9.23
C THR A 11 4.53 0.88 8.36
N GLY A 12 3.62 1.83 8.67
CA GLY A 12 2.46 2.13 7.86
C GLY A 12 2.82 2.55 6.43
N ILE A 13 3.76 3.49 6.27
CA ILE A 13 4.22 3.98 4.97
C ILE A 13 4.92 2.87 4.18
N LEU A 14 5.87 2.17 4.80
CA LEU A 14 6.61 1.08 4.17
C LEU A 14 5.69 -0.01 3.64
N LEU A 15 4.70 -0.41 4.45
CA LEU A 15 3.77 -1.46 4.06
C LEU A 15 2.81 -1.00 2.94
N SER A 16 2.36 0.26 2.98
CA SER A 16 1.60 0.85 1.86
C SER A 16 2.42 0.86 0.56
N MET A 17 3.68 1.28 0.63
CA MET A 17 4.58 1.30 -0.54
C MET A 17 4.84 -0.11 -1.06
N ALA A 18 5.01 -1.10 -0.19
CA ALA A 18 5.17 -2.50 -0.59
C ALA A 18 3.94 -3.01 -1.36
N PHE A 19 2.73 -2.77 -0.86
CA PHE A 19 1.51 -3.20 -1.56
C PHE A 19 1.32 -2.49 -2.90
N ILE A 20 1.57 -1.19 -2.98
CA ILE A 20 1.52 -0.44 -4.23
C ILE A 20 2.59 -0.96 -5.21
N GLY A 21 3.82 -1.18 -4.73
CA GLY A 21 4.92 -1.69 -5.54
C GLY A 21 4.64 -3.08 -6.12
N ILE A 22 4.14 -4.00 -5.30
CA ILE A 22 3.73 -5.35 -5.74
C ILE A 22 2.61 -5.25 -6.77
N ALA A 23 1.59 -4.42 -6.51
CA ALA A 23 0.49 -4.22 -7.45
C ALA A 23 0.97 -3.69 -8.81
N LEU A 24 1.80 -2.64 -8.81
CA LEU A 24 2.37 -2.09 -10.03
C LEU A 24 3.24 -3.12 -10.75
N TYR A 25 4.09 -3.85 -10.02
CA TYR A 25 4.92 -4.89 -10.61
C TYR A 25 4.07 -5.93 -11.35
N VAL A 26 3.02 -6.43 -10.70
CA VAL A 26 2.11 -7.39 -11.33
C VAL A 26 1.38 -6.79 -12.53
N LEU A 27 0.92 -5.55 -12.46
CA LEU A 27 0.20 -4.90 -13.56
C LEU A 27 1.06 -4.70 -14.81
N PHE A 28 2.35 -4.40 -14.64
CA PHE A 28 3.27 -4.05 -15.72
C PHE A 28 4.20 -5.19 -16.19
N PHE A 29 4.44 -6.23 -15.38
CA PHE A 29 5.44 -7.27 -15.68
C PHE A 29 4.89 -8.70 -15.80
N SER A 30 3.56 -8.90 -15.75
CA SER A 30 2.93 -10.24 -15.82
C SER A 30 2.73 -10.81 -17.24
N ASP A 31 3.54 -10.40 -18.22
CA ASP A 31 3.32 -10.75 -19.63
C ASP A 31 3.60 -12.21 -20.00
N ARG A 32 4.27 -12.97 -19.11
CA ARG A 32 4.60 -14.38 -19.35
C ARG A 32 3.54 -15.37 -18.85
N LEU A 33 2.42 -14.90 -18.30
CA LEU A 33 1.40 -15.75 -17.70
C LEU A 33 0.28 -16.12 -18.69
N PRO A 34 -0.33 -17.32 -18.58
CA PRO A 34 -1.55 -17.67 -19.30
C PRO A 34 -2.67 -16.65 -19.05
N GLN A 35 -3.48 -16.36 -20.07
CA GLN A 35 -4.48 -15.28 -20.04
C GLN A 35 -5.44 -15.38 -18.85
N VAL A 36 -5.96 -16.58 -18.55
CA VAL A 36 -6.88 -16.81 -17.41
C VAL A 36 -6.21 -16.46 -16.08
N SER A 37 -4.97 -16.93 -15.88
CA SER A 37 -4.20 -16.62 -14.67
C SER A 37 -3.79 -15.14 -14.61
N LYS A 38 -3.65 -14.46 -15.76
CA LYS A 38 -3.28 -13.04 -15.83
C LYS A 38 -4.42 -12.14 -15.35
N ASP A 39 -5.66 -12.45 -15.71
CA ASP A 39 -6.81 -11.62 -15.33
C ASP A 39 -7.12 -11.73 -13.83
N ASP A 40 -7.04 -12.95 -13.26
CA ASP A 40 -7.15 -13.15 -11.80
C ASP A 40 -6.03 -12.41 -11.06
N LEU A 41 -4.79 -12.55 -11.52
CA LEU A 41 -3.63 -11.92 -10.89
C LEU A 41 -3.70 -10.38 -11.00
N ARG A 42 -4.22 -9.84 -12.10
CA ARG A 42 -4.50 -8.40 -12.26
C ARG A 42 -5.56 -7.93 -11.27
N LEU A 43 -6.64 -8.68 -11.08
CA LEU A 43 -7.67 -8.32 -10.11
C LEU A 43 -7.09 -8.29 -8.70
N TYR A 44 -6.31 -9.30 -8.32
CA TYR A 44 -5.60 -9.32 -7.04
C TYR A 44 -4.64 -8.14 -6.88
N ALA A 45 -3.90 -7.79 -7.94
CA ALA A 45 -3.01 -6.64 -7.94
C ALA A 45 -3.76 -5.32 -7.76
N LEU A 46 -4.88 -5.13 -8.46
CA LEU A 46 -5.71 -3.93 -8.32
C LEU A 46 -6.24 -3.79 -6.89
N LEU A 47 -6.75 -4.86 -6.30
CA LEU A 47 -7.24 -4.87 -4.92
C LEU A 47 -6.11 -4.59 -3.92
N THR A 48 -4.95 -5.22 -4.12
CA THR A 48 -3.76 -5.02 -3.27
C THR A 48 -3.26 -3.58 -3.36
N GLY A 49 -3.20 -3.02 -4.56
CA GLY A 49 -2.81 -1.64 -4.82
C GLY A 49 -3.79 -0.65 -4.20
N ALA A 50 -5.10 -0.86 -4.39
CA ALA A 50 -6.15 -0.04 -3.79
C ALA A 50 -6.06 -0.05 -2.25
N TYR A 51 -5.81 -1.20 -1.64
CA TYR A 51 -5.58 -1.31 -0.21
C TYR A 51 -4.32 -0.55 0.24
N GLY A 52 -3.22 -0.65 -0.52
CA GLY A 52 -1.99 0.10 -0.27
C GLY A 52 -2.21 1.62 -0.32
N ILE A 53 -2.94 2.11 -1.32
CA ILE A 53 -3.32 3.52 -1.47
C ILE A 53 -4.19 3.97 -0.28
N TRP A 54 -5.24 3.21 0.04
CA TRP A 54 -6.11 3.52 1.18
C TRP A 54 -5.34 3.59 2.50
N ARG A 55 -4.45 2.62 2.74
CA ARG A 55 -3.60 2.59 3.93
C ARG A 55 -2.67 3.80 3.99
N PHE A 56 -2.11 4.21 2.85
CA PHE A 56 -1.28 5.42 2.77
C PHE A 56 -2.09 6.68 3.17
N ILE A 57 -3.29 6.84 2.61
CA ILE A 57 -4.20 7.94 2.95
C ILE A 57 -4.49 7.96 4.46
N ARG A 58 -4.81 6.80 5.05
CA ARG A 58 -5.07 6.66 6.50
C ARG A 58 -3.88 7.11 7.35
N VAL A 59 -2.66 6.75 6.97
CA VAL A 59 -1.45 7.19 7.70
C VAL A 59 -1.31 8.72 7.66
N PHE A 60 -1.60 9.34 6.52
CA PHE A 60 -1.60 10.81 6.39
C PHE A 60 -2.71 11.48 7.21
N MET A 61 -3.91 10.90 7.24
CA MET A 61 -5.01 11.42 8.07
C MET A 61 -4.66 11.38 9.56
N VAL A 62 -4.17 10.24 10.05
CA VAL A 62 -3.76 10.08 11.45
C VAL A 62 -2.63 11.06 11.81
N ARG A 63 -1.67 11.27 10.90
CA ARG A 63 -0.63 12.28 11.09
C ARG A 63 -1.22 13.69 11.21
N LYS A 64 -2.15 14.05 10.33
CA LYS A 64 -2.80 15.37 10.34
C LYS A 64 -3.64 15.60 11.60
N GLU A 65 -4.28 14.56 12.11
CA GLU A 65 -5.00 14.62 13.39
C GLU A 65 -4.05 14.76 14.59
N ALA A 66 -2.90 14.08 14.56
CA ALA A 66 -1.87 14.23 15.59
C ALA A 66 -1.27 15.65 15.60
N GLU A 67 -1.10 16.29 14.43
CA GLU A 67 -0.62 17.67 14.32
C GLU A 67 -1.66 18.71 14.78
N LYS A 68 -2.96 18.40 14.72
CA LYS A 68 -4.04 19.31 15.18
C LYS A 68 -4.28 19.29 16.70
N ASN A 69 -3.88 18.22 17.37
CA ASN A 69 -4.08 18.01 18.81
C ASN A 69 -2.83 18.39 19.65
N VAL A 70 -1.87 19.09 19.04
CA VAL A 70 -0.66 19.66 19.67
C VAL A 70 -0.75 21.17 19.58
#